data_AF-A0A535A305-F1
#
_entry.id   AF-A0A535A305-F1
#
_cell.length_a   1.000
_cell.length_b   1.000
_cell.length_c   1.000
_cell.angle_alpha   90.00
_cell.angle_beta   90.00
_cell.angle_gamma   90.00
#
_symmetry.space_group_name_H-M   'P 1'
#
loop_
_entity.id
_entity.type
_entity.pdbx_description
1 polymer ?
#
loop_
_entity_poly.entity_id
_entity_poly.type
_entity_poly.pdbx_seq_one_letter_code
_entity_poly.pdbx_strand_id
1 'polypeptide(L)' 'MAHYDVPAPAVPVAWSRWTFWQHTSRGRVSGVQGMVDCDWFAGSQASLRAL' A
#
# COMPACT_ATOMS: atom_id res chain seq x y z
N MET A 1 0.20 4.32 -4.86
CA MET A 1 0.61 5.65 -4.33
C MET A 1 1.41 5.46 -3.05
N ALA A 2 2.23 6.42 -2.64
CA ALA A 2 3.00 6.34 -1.39
C ALA A 2 2.61 7.48 -0.45
N HIS A 3 2.39 7.16 0.83
CA HIS A 3 2.15 8.15 1.89
C HIS A 3 2.46 7.47 3.23
N TYR A 4 3.61 7.77 3.82
CA TYR A 4 4.12 7.00 4.96
C TYR A 4 3.65 7.57 6.28
N ASP A 5 3.61 6.71 7.30
CA ASP A 5 3.42 7.08 8.71
C ASP A 5 2.10 7.85 8.99
N VAL A 6 1.07 7.62 8.18
CA VAL A 6 -0.30 8.16 8.36
C VAL A 6 -1.33 7.04 8.50
N PRO A 7 -2.45 7.26 9.22
CA PRO A 7 -3.48 6.22 9.41
C PRO A 7 -4.30 5.94 8.14
N ALA A 8 -4.32 6.88 7.18
CA ALA A 8 -4.95 6.74 5.88
C ALA A 8 -4.27 7.67 4.85
N PRO A 9 -4.18 7.29 3.57
CA PRO A 9 -3.52 8.11 2.57
C PRO A 9 -4.44 9.25 2.10
N ALA A 10 -3.89 10.46 2.04
CA ALA A 10 -4.53 11.56 1.31
C ALA A 10 -4.52 11.26 -0.20
N VAL A 11 -5.71 11.04 -0.77
CA VAL A 11 -5.87 10.79 -2.21
C VAL A 11 -5.91 12.12 -2.96
N PRO A 12 -5.06 12.32 -3.99
CA PRO A 12 -5.13 13.52 -4.83
C PRO A 12 -6.52 13.72 -5.42
N VAL A 13 -7.01 14.98 -5.48
CA VAL A 13 -8.35 15.32 -6.01
C VAL A 13 -8.60 14.78 -7.43
N ALA A 14 -7.56 14.66 -8.25
CA ALA A 14 -7.67 14.12 -9.60
C ALA A 14 -7.97 12.61 -9.65
N TRP A 15 -7.87 11.89 -8.53
CA TRP A 15 -8.10 10.46 -8.44
C TRP A 15 -9.34 10.16 -7.61
N SER A 16 -10.16 9.22 -8.08
CA SER A 16 -11.35 8.76 -7.35
C SER A 16 -11.02 7.83 -6.19
N ARG A 17 -9.91 7.09 -6.27
CA ARG A 17 -9.42 6.17 -5.23
C ARG A 17 -7.95 5.80 -5.43
N TRP A 18 -7.32 5.22 -4.42
CA TRP A 18 -6.09 4.44 -4.56
C TRP A 18 -6.41 2.96 -4.74
N THR A 19 -5.59 2.24 -5.51
CA THR A 19 -5.67 0.77 -5.64
C THR A 19 -4.64 0.09 -4.75
N PHE A 20 -3.41 0.61 -4.76
CA PHE A 20 -2.35 0.22 -3.83
C PHE A 20 -1.80 1.44 -3.12
N TRP A 21 -1.54 1.27 -1.83
CA TRP A 21 -0.94 2.29 -0.98
C TRP A 21 0.28 1.73 -0.26
N GLN A 22 1.45 2.26 -0.62
CA GLN A 22 2.69 2.05 0.09
C GLN A 22 2.66 2.87 1.37
N HIS A 23 2.50 2.19 2.49
CA HIS A 23 2.28 2.84 3.80
C HIS A 23 3.58 2.95 4.61
N THR A 24 4.63 2.22 4.23
CA THR A 24 5.96 2.33 4.83
C THR A 24 7.02 1.80 3.87
N SER A 25 8.22 2.38 3.92
CA SER A 25 9.44 1.84 3.31
C SER A 25 10.35 1.12 4.31
N ARG A 26 9.91 1.03 5.56
CA ARG A 26 10.68 0.51 6.70
C ARG A 26 10.07 -0.76 7.29
N GLY A 27 9.32 -1.49 6.47
CA GLY A 27 8.72 -2.75 6.83
C GLY A 27 9.76 -3.82 7.17
N ARG A 28 9.34 -4.81 7.96
CA ARG A 28 10.10 -6.02 8.23
C ARG A 28 9.20 -7.21 7.94
N VAL A 29 9.56 -7.98 6.93
CA VAL A 29 8.80 -9.17 6.49
C VAL A 29 9.73 -10.36 6.54
N SER A 30 9.27 -11.46 7.16
CA SER A 30 10.06 -12.70 7.21
C SER A 30 10.42 -13.16 5.78
N GLY A 31 11.68 -13.50 5.56
CA GLY A 31 12.21 -13.87 4.25
C GLY A 31 12.75 -12.70 3.41
N VAL A 32 12.61 -11.44 3.87
CA VAL A 32 13.24 -10.27 3.24
C VAL A 32 14.32 -9.71 4.15
N GLN A 33 15.55 -9.65 3.64
CA GLN A 33 16.67 -9.06 4.37
C GLN A 33 16.63 -7.52 4.26
N GLY A 34 16.67 -6.85 5.41
CA GLY A 34 16.69 -5.38 5.47
C GLY A 34 15.31 -4.76 5.62
N MET A 35 15.21 -3.46 5.35
CA MET A 35 13.94 -2.74 5.29
C MET A 35 13.28 -2.99 3.93
N VAL A 36 11.97 -3.19 3.94
CA VAL A 36 11.20 -3.44 2.72
C VAL A 36 9.97 -2.54 2.68
N ASP A 37 9.61 -2.14 1.47
CA ASP A 37 8.35 -1.46 1.20
C ASP A 37 7.16 -2.38 1.48
N CYS A 38 6.16 -1.87 2.19
CA CYS A 38 4.92 -2.58 2.43
C CYS A 38 3.73 -1.80 1.88
N ASP A 39 2.86 -2.52 1.16
CA ASP A 39 1.68 -1.99 0.49
C ASP A 39 0.39 -2.60 1.03
N TRP A 40 -0.65 -1.77 1.13
CA TRP A 40 -2.03 -2.21 1.24
C TRP A 40 -2.70 -2.26 -0.13
N PHE A 41 -3.56 -3.26 -0.35
CA PHE A 41 -4.47 -3.31 -1.49
C PHE A 41 -5.88 -2.89 -1.05
N ALA A 42 -6.51 -1.97 -1.80
CA ALA A 42 -7.87 -1.50 -1.54
C ALA A 42 -8.94 -2.51 -2.01
N GLY A 43 -8.91 -3.73 -1.47
CA GLY A 43 -9.88 -4.76 -1.84
C GLY A 43 -9.60 -6.13 -1.22
N SER A 44 -10.42 -7.10 -1.61
CA SER A 44 -10.24 -8.50 -1.21
C SER A 44 -9.19 -9.20 -2.06
N GLN A 45 -8.65 -10.32 -1.57
CA GLN A 45 -7.74 -11.15 -2.36
C GLN A 45 -8.38 -11.63 -3.68
N ALA A 46 -9.68 -11.90 -3.70
CA ALA A 46 -10.39 -12.25 -4.94
C ALA A 46 -10.39 -11.08 -5.93
N SER A 47 -10.61 -9.85 -5.45
CA SER A 47 -10.55 -8.64 -6.28
C SER A 47 -9.13 -8.40 -6.80
N LEU A 48 -8.11 -8.69 -6.00
CA LEU A 48 -6.71 -8.60 -6.41
C LEU A 48 -6.39 -9.57 -7.55
N ARG A 49 -6.88 -10.83 -7.47
CA ARG A 49 -6.66 -11.83 -8.53
C ARG A 49 -7.39 -11.51 -9.83
N ALA A 50 -8.44 -10.69 -9.76
CA ALA A 50 -9.26 -10.31 -10.90
C ALA A 50 -8.89 -8.93 -11.49
N LEU A 51 -7.88 -8.27 -10.93
CA LEU A 51 -7.39 -6.96 -11.37
C LEU A 51 -6.50 -7.09 -12.61
#